data_AF-A0A7Y5HFY1-F1
#
_entry.id   AF-A0A7Y5HFY1-F1
#
_cell.length_a   1.000
_cell.length_b   1.000
_cell.length_c   1.000
_cell.angle_alpha   90.00
_cell.angle_beta   90.00
_cell.angle_gamma   90.00
#
_symmetry.space_group_name_H-M   'P 1'
#
loop_
_entity.id
_entity.type
_entity.pdbx_description
1 polymer ?
#
loop_
_entity_poly.entity_id
_entity_poly.type
_entity_poly.pdbx_seq_one_letter_code
_entity_poly.pdbx_strand_id
1 'polypeptide(L)'
;MSQGAAADFRESSPVPTSRLGMWLFLASEVMFFAALIGSYVVLRLGASSWPDPNEVLGVGVLAVNTFILILSSVSMVMAHDAAAGGDFRRCRNFLLGTAGLGLTFLVIKVLDYAHLSHGGFTIGSSLFASCYYTLTGFHGLHVLAGVVALLTGAWKAGSGRFTSEEHGYVEGVGLYWHFVDLVWIVLFAILCLM
;
A
#
# COMPACT_ATOMS: atom_id res chain seq x y z
N MET A 1 -41.65 -32.08 7.37
CA MET A 1 -40.27 -32.27 7.86
C MET A 1 -39.25 -31.84 6.81
N SER A 2 -39.13 -30.56 6.43
CA SER A 2 -38.04 -30.13 5.52
C SER A 2 -37.64 -28.63 5.57
N GLN A 3 -37.92 -27.91 6.65
CA GLN A 3 -37.51 -26.48 6.78
C GLN A 3 -36.32 -26.24 7.73
N GLY A 4 -35.72 -27.29 8.29
CA GLY A 4 -34.62 -27.16 9.26
C GLY A 4 -33.20 -27.07 8.68
N ALA A 5 -32.99 -27.39 7.39
CA ALA A 5 -31.64 -27.56 6.84
C ALA A 5 -31.03 -26.31 6.21
N ALA A 6 -31.82 -25.26 5.94
CA ALA A 6 -31.34 -24.05 5.26
C ALA A 6 -30.85 -22.93 6.20
N ALA A 7 -31.19 -23.01 7.49
CA ALA A 7 -30.80 -22.01 8.48
C ALA A 7 -29.42 -22.27 9.12
N ASP A 8 -28.97 -23.52 9.14
CA ASP A 8 -27.76 -23.96 9.86
C ASP A 8 -26.44 -23.73 9.07
N PHE A 9 -26.53 -23.45 7.77
CA PHE A 9 -25.34 -23.15 6.94
C PHE A 9 -24.79 -21.72 7.14
N ARG A 10 -25.47 -20.86 7.90
CA ARG A 10 -25.06 -19.46 8.10
C ARG A 10 -24.15 -19.24 9.30
N GLU A 11 -23.93 -20.24 10.15
CA GLU A 11 -23.41 -20.03 11.51
C GLU A 11 -22.13 -20.84 11.87
N SER A 12 -21.29 -21.21 10.89
CA SER A 12 -20.08 -21.99 11.19
C SER A 12 -18.84 -21.68 10.34
N SER A 13 -18.67 -20.43 9.89
CA SER A 13 -17.32 -19.99 9.48
C SER A 13 -16.52 -19.57 10.72
N PRO A 14 -15.40 -20.22 11.07
CA PRO A 14 -14.58 -19.89 12.26
C PRO A 14 -13.89 -18.52 12.18
N VAL A 15 -14.07 -17.80 11.07
CA VAL A 15 -13.40 -16.54 10.74
C VAL A 15 -14.46 -15.45 10.53
N PRO A 16 -14.34 -14.29 11.19
CA PRO A 16 -15.25 -13.18 10.99
C PRO A 16 -15.23 -12.72 9.52
N THR A 17 -16.41 -12.46 8.95
CA THR A 17 -16.62 -12.13 7.52
C THR A 17 -15.74 -10.97 7.05
N SER A 18 -15.47 -9.99 7.91
CA SER A 18 -14.59 -8.85 7.61
C SER A 18 -13.13 -9.26 7.37
N ARG A 19 -12.59 -10.21 8.13
CA ARG A 19 -11.23 -10.73 7.93
C ARG A 19 -11.12 -11.53 6.64
N LEU A 20 -12.10 -12.40 6.38
CA LEU A 20 -12.12 -13.16 5.13
C LEU A 20 -12.19 -12.23 3.91
N GLY A 21 -13.04 -11.18 3.97
CA GLY A 21 -13.13 -10.17 2.94
C GLY A 21 -11.80 -9.44 2.69
N MET A 22 -11.10 -9.04 3.76
CA MET A 22 -9.78 -8.41 3.65
C MET A 22 -8.76 -9.34 2.99
N TRP A 23 -8.68 -10.61 3.39
CA TRP A 23 -7.75 -11.56 2.78
C TRP A 23 -8.03 -11.81 1.31
N LEU A 24 -9.31 -11.94 0.92
CA LEU A 24 -9.70 -12.10 -0.49
C LEU A 24 -9.36 -10.86 -1.31
N PHE A 25 -9.61 -9.67 -0.76
CA PHE A 25 -9.22 -8.41 -1.39
C PHE A 25 -7.70 -8.32 -1.57
N LEU A 26 -6.91 -8.61 -0.54
CA LEU A 26 -5.45 -8.64 -0.63
C LEU A 26 -4.96 -9.66 -1.66
N ALA A 27 -5.58 -10.84 -1.73
CA ALA A 27 -5.24 -11.84 -2.74
C ALA A 27 -5.50 -11.33 -4.17
N SER A 28 -6.62 -10.62 -4.40
CA SER A 28 -6.86 -10.00 -5.72
C SER A 28 -5.85 -8.91 -6.06
N GLU A 29 -5.43 -8.11 -5.08
CA GLU A 29 -4.40 -7.08 -5.28
C GLU A 29 -3.02 -7.69 -5.58
N VAL A 30 -2.65 -8.79 -4.91
CA VAL A 30 -1.43 -9.54 -5.23
C VAL A 30 -1.45 -10.00 -6.69
N MET A 31 -2.57 -10.54 -7.17
CA MET A 31 -2.69 -10.99 -8.56
C MET A 31 -2.60 -9.80 -9.55
N PHE A 32 -3.23 -8.67 -9.22
CA PHE A 32 -3.18 -7.45 -10.01
C PHE A 32 -1.73 -6.94 -10.17
N PHE A 33 -1.00 -6.77 -9.06
CA PHE A 33 0.40 -6.32 -9.12
C PHE A 33 1.33 -7.37 -9.72
N ALA A 34 1.10 -8.66 -9.46
CA ALA A 34 1.89 -9.74 -10.07
C ALA A 34 1.77 -9.74 -11.60
N ALA A 35 0.59 -9.46 -12.15
CA ALA A 35 0.40 -9.33 -13.60
C ALA A 35 1.17 -8.14 -14.19
N LEU A 36 1.13 -6.97 -13.53
CA LEU A 36 1.87 -5.79 -13.97
C LEU A 36 3.39 -5.99 -13.88
N ILE A 37 3.87 -6.56 -12.76
CA ILE A 37 5.28 -6.87 -12.54
C ILE A 37 5.76 -7.92 -13.54
N GLY A 38 4.99 -8.99 -13.74
CA GLY A 38 5.29 -10.03 -14.74
C GLY A 38 5.41 -9.45 -16.14
N SER A 39 4.52 -8.52 -16.50
CA SER A 39 4.59 -7.80 -17.78
C SER A 39 5.89 -7.00 -17.92
N TYR A 40 6.30 -6.26 -16.86
CA TYR A 40 7.58 -5.54 -16.86
C TYR A 40 8.77 -6.48 -17.05
N VAL A 41 8.81 -7.59 -16.31
CA VAL A 41 9.92 -8.56 -16.38
C VAL A 41 10.04 -9.15 -17.79
N VAL A 42 8.93 -9.54 -18.42
CA VAL A 42 8.94 -10.06 -19.79
C VAL A 42 9.47 -9.02 -20.78
N LEU A 43 9.02 -7.77 -20.68
CA LEU A 43 9.48 -6.69 -21.56
C LEU A 43 10.96 -6.37 -21.34
N ARG A 44 11.43 -6.41 -20.09
CA ARG A 44 12.84 -6.19 -19.74
C ARG A 44 13.74 -7.27 -20.30
N LEU A 45 13.35 -8.54 -20.19
CA LEU A 45 14.11 -9.69 -20.69
C LEU A 45 14.10 -9.77 -22.22
N GLY A 46 13.04 -9.26 -22.87
CA GLY A 46 12.93 -9.22 -24.34
C GLY A 46 13.64 -8.04 -25.01
N ALA A 47 14.08 -7.03 -24.25
CA ALA A 47 14.73 -5.83 -24.79
C ALA A 47 16.26 -5.97 -24.81
N SER A 48 16.88 -5.68 -25.96
CA SER A 48 18.34 -5.72 -26.14
C SER A 48 19.09 -4.54 -25.52
N SER A 49 18.40 -3.42 -25.28
CA SER A 49 18.92 -2.25 -24.57
C SER A 49 17.82 -1.70 -23.66
N TRP A 50 18.19 -1.31 -22.45
CA TRP A 50 17.28 -0.75 -21.45
C TRP A 50 17.98 0.41 -20.76
N PRO A 51 17.28 1.54 -20.49
CA PRO A 51 17.89 2.67 -19.79
C PRO A 51 18.40 2.24 -18.41
N ASP A 52 19.57 2.71 -18.00
CA ASP A 52 20.07 2.45 -16.65
C ASP A 52 19.15 3.18 -15.64
N PRO A 53 18.48 2.46 -14.74
CA PRO A 53 17.62 3.07 -13.72
C PRO A 53 18.38 4.07 -12.84
N ASN A 54 19.69 3.89 -12.67
CA ASN A 54 20.50 4.76 -11.82
C ASN A 54 20.67 6.16 -12.41
N GLU A 55 20.81 6.25 -13.72
CA GLU A 55 21.01 7.52 -14.41
C GLU A 55 19.69 8.26 -14.64
N VAL A 56 18.58 7.52 -14.77
CA VAL A 56 17.27 8.11 -15.09
C VAL A 56 16.44 8.43 -13.86
N LEU A 57 16.40 7.54 -12.84
CA LEU A 57 15.44 7.63 -11.73
C LEU A 57 15.99 8.24 -10.44
N GLY A 58 17.30 8.48 -10.34
CA GLY A 58 17.90 9.06 -9.14
C GLY A 58 17.70 8.20 -7.87
N VAL A 59 18.36 7.04 -7.82
CA VAL A 59 18.18 6.01 -6.77
C VAL A 59 18.32 6.53 -5.35
N GLY A 60 19.11 7.58 -5.11
CA GLY A 60 19.23 8.20 -3.79
C GLY A 60 17.89 8.73 -3.27
N VAL A 61 17.13 9.44 -4.11
CA VAL A 61 15.79 9.95 -3.74
C VAL A 61 14.83 8.79 -3.54
N LEU A 62 14.91 7.77 -4.41
CA LEU A 62 14.09 6.59 -4.33
C LEU A 62 14.34 5.78 -3.04
N ALA A 63 15.60 5.64 -2.63
CA ALA A 63 16.01 4.94 -1.42
C ALA A 63 15.55 5.68 -0.15
N VAL A 64 15.69 7.01 -0.12
CA VAL A 64 15.16 7.84 0.98
C VAL A 64 13.65 7.66 1.08
N ASN A 65 12.95 7.62 -0.06
CA ASN A 65 11.50 7.46 -0.07
C ASN A 65 11.05 6.08 0.45
N THR A 66 11.78 5.02 0.08
CA THR A 66 11.57 3.67 0.63
C THR A 66 11.84 3.62 2.13
N PHE A 67 12.88 4.32 2.61
CA PHE A 67 13.17 4.41 4.05
C PHE A 67 12.02 5.09 4.81
N ILE A 68 11.43 6.15 4.27
CA ILE A 68 10.25 6.83 4.85
C ILE A 68 9.07 5.86 4.97
N LEU A 69 8.80 5.03 3.95
CA LEU A 69 7.73 4.03 4.03
C LEU A 69 8.01 2.95 5.07
N ILE A 70 9.24 2.47 5.17
CA ILE A 70 9.60 1.48 6.20
C ILE A 70 9.36 2.06 7.61
N LEU A 71 9.75 3.32 7.83
CA LEU A 71 9.46 4.02 9.10
C LEU A 71 7.96 4.17 9.34
N SER A 72 7.19 4.45 8.29
CA SER A 72 5.72 4.51 8.35
C SER A 72 5.12 3.18 8.79
N SER A 73 5.64 2.07 8.28
CA SER A 73 5.23 0.72 8.65
C SER A 73 5.44 0.45 10.15
N VAL A 74 6.59 0.85 10.71
CA VAL A 74 6.85 0.72 12.15
C VAL A 74 5.88 1.57 12.98
N SER A 75 5.57 2.80 12.52
CA SER A 75 4.55 3.65 13.14
C SER A 75 3.18 3.00 13.17
N MET A 76 2.79 2.29 12.09
CA MET A 76 1.52 1.56 12.03
C MET A 76 1.45 0.42 13.05
N VAL A 77 2.53 -0.34 13.25
CA VAL A 77 2.58 -1.40 14.27
C VAL A 77 2.40 -0.81 15.66
N MET A 78 3.04 0.32 15.96
CA MET A 78 2.86 1.03 17.24
C MET A 78 1.42 1.54 17.41
N ALA A 79 0.78 1.99 16.32
CA ALA A 79 -0.63 2.38 16.35
C ALA A 79 -1.55 1.21 16.72
N HIS A 80 -1.27 0.03 16.17
CA HIS A 80 -2.01 -1.20 16.44
C HIS A 80 -1.84 -1.67 17.89
N ASP A 81 -0.60 -1.66 18.40
CA ASP A 81 -0.32 -2.01 19.81
C ASP A 81 -1.00 -1.04 20.79
N ALA A 82 -0.93 0.27 20.51
CA ALA A 82 -1.63 1.27 21.29
C ALA A 82 -3.16 1.09 21.25
N ALA A 83 -3.72 0.67 20.11
CA ALA A 83 -5.13 0.31 20.00
C ALA A 83 -5.44 -0.89 20.91
N ALA A 84 -4.68 -1.98 20.81
CA ALA A 84 -4.86 -3.19 21.60
C ALA A 84 -4.77 -2.93 23.11
N GLY A 85 -3.86 -2.04 23.53
CA GLY A 85 -3.72 -1.58 24.93
C GLY A 85 -4.76 -0.57 25.41
N GLY A 86 -5.70 -0.15 24.54
CA GLY A 86 -6.75 0.82 24.88
C GLY A 86 -6.29 2.28 24.98
N ASP A 87 -5.07 2.61 24.57
CA ASP A 87 -4.55 3.98 24.57
C ASP A 87 -4.85 4.66 23.22
N PHE A 88 -6.09 5.12 23.10
CA PHE A 88 -6.62 5.69 21.86
C PHE A 88 -5.97 7.01 21.46
N ARG A 89 -5.43 7.77 22.42
CA ARG A 89 -4.70 9.02 22.12
C ARG A 89 -3.39 8.69 21.42
N ARG A 90 -2.66 7.69 21.91
CA ARG A 90 -1.43 7.20 21.26
C ARG A 90 -1.73 6.58 19.91
N CYS A 91 -2.75 5.72 19.82
CA CYS A 91 -3.19 5.12 18.56
C CYS A 91 -3.46 6.19 17.49
N ARG A 92 -4.28 7.20 17.79
CA ARG A 92 -4.57 8.31 16.88
C ARG A 92 -3.31 9.05 16.43
N ASN A 93 -2.41 9.37 17.36
CA ASN A 93 -1.20 10.11 17.03
C ASN A 93 -0.27 9.31 16.11
N PHE A 94 -0.14 8.00 16.34
CA PHE A 94 0.61 7.11 15.45
C PHE A 94 -0.06 6.96 14.08
N LEU A 95 -1.39 6.81 14.00
CA LEU A 95 -2.12 6.78 12.72
C LEU A 95 -1.93 8.06 11.91
N LEU A 96 -1.99 9.23 12.56
CA LEU A 96 -1.71 10.51 11.92
C LEU A 96 -0.24 10.63 11.48
N GLY A 97 0.69 10.12 12.29
CA GLY A 97 2.11 10.05 11.93
C GLY A 97 2.34 9.20 10.69
N THR A 98 1.77 7.99 10.65
CA THR A 98 1.81 7.09 9.48
C THR A 98 1.20 7.75 8.25
N ALA A 99 0.03 8.38 8.38
CA ALA A 99 -0.61 9.11 7.27
C ALA A 99 0.26 10.26 6.76
N GLY A 100 0.93 11.00 7.65
CA GLY A 100 1.85 12.08 7.28
C GLY A 100 3.10 11.59 6.54
N LEU A 101 3.67 10.45 6.95
CA LEU A 101 4.79 9.81 6.25
C LEU A 101 4.35 9.30 4.88
N GLY A 102 3.18 8.69 4.76
CA GLY A 102 2.59 8.28 3.48
C GLY A 102 2.32 9.46 2.54
N LEU A 103 1.84 10.59 3.07
CA LEU A 103 1.67 11.81 2.27
C LEU A 103 3.00 12.38 1.82
N THR A 104 4.02 12.36 2.69
CA THR A 104 5.39 12.78 2.34
C THR A 104 5.93 11.92 1.19
N PHE A 105 5.70 10.61 1.24
CA PHE A 105 6.05 9.69 0.16
C PHE A 105 5.39 10.08 -1.17
N LEU A 106 4.08 10.39 -1.15
CA LEU A 106 3.34 10.83 -2.34
C LEU A 106 3.87 12.16 -2.89
N VAL A 107 4.17 13.13 -2.02
CA VAL A 107 4.71 14.43 -2.44
C VAL A 107 6.07 14.25 -3.11
N ILE A 108 6.98 13.48 -2.51
CA ILE A 108 8.28 13.17 -3.11
C ILE A 108 8.09 12.51 -4.49
N LYS A 109 7.11 11.60 -4.62
CA LYS A 109 6.81 10.95 -5.90
C LYS A 109 6.26 11.88 -6.97
N VAL A 110 5.37 12.79 -6.61
CA VAL A 110 4.84 13.77 -7.58
C VAL A 110 5.95 14.71 -8.05
N LEU A 111 6.85 15.13 -7.14
CA LEU A 111 8.01 15.95 -7.50
C LEU A 111 8.98 15.21 -8.42
N ASP A 112 9.22 13.93 -8.15
CA ASP A 112 10.04 13.06 -9.01
C ASP A 112 9.45 12.94 -10.42
N TYR A 113 8.14 12.72 -10.53
CA TYR A 113 7.43 12.69 -11.82
C TYR A 113 7.52 14.02 -12.56
N ALA A 114 7.36 15.13 -11.86
CA ALA A 114 7.50 16.45 -12.46
C ALA A 114 8.92 16.62 -13.03
N HIS A 115 9.94 16.26 -12.26
CA HIS A 115 11.34 16.33 -12.69
C HIS A 115 11.61 15.47 -13.93
N LEU A 116 11.14 14.22 -13.94
CA LEU A 116 11.26 13.30 -15.08
C LEU A 116 10.53 13.83 -16.31
N SER A 117 9.32 14.37 -16.13
CA SER A 117 8.53 14.92 -17.24
C SER A 117 9.18 16.14 -17.89
N HIS A 118 9.81 17.02 -17.10
CA HIS A 118 10.59 18.15 -17.60
C HIS A 118 11.84 17.70 -18.36
N GLY A 119 12.43 16.56 -17.98
CA GLY A 119 13.53 15.91 -18.70
C GLY A 119 13.12 15.18 -19.98
N GLY A 120 11.84 15.25 -20.39
CA GLY A 120 11.33 14.57 -21.59
C GLY A 120 10.93 13.10 -21.37
N PHE A 121 11.02 12.60 -20.14
CA PHE A 121 10.65 11.24 -19.78
C PHE A 121 9.16 11.17 -19.43
N THR A 122 8.33 10.91 -20.43
CA THR A 122 6.86 10.89 -20.31
C THR A 122 6.32 9.47 -20.49
N ILE A 123 5.05 9.23 -20.13
CA ILE A 123 4.42 7.90 -20.20
C ILE A 123 4.56 7.26 -21.60
N GLY A 124 4.67 8.05 -22.68
CA GLY A 124 4.83 7.55 -24.05
C GLY A 124 6.24 7.63 -24.62
N SER A 125 7.24 8.12 -23.87
CA SER A 125 8.58 8.36 -24.43
C SER A 125 9.38 7.06 -24.64
N SER A 126 9.15 6.04 -23.83
CA SER A 126 9.77 4.72 -23.99
C SER A 126 8.95 3.64 -23.30
N LEU A 127 9.16 2.39 -23.69
CA LEU A 127 8.52 1.23 -23.06
C LEU A 127 8.83 1.17 -21.56
N PHE A 128 10.06 1.51 -21.17
CA PHE A 128 10.47 1.64 -19.77
C PHE A 128 9.66 2.71 -19.03
N ALA A 129 9.47 3.89 -19.63
CA ALA A 129 8.69 4.97 -19.04
C ALA A 129 7.22 4.54 -18.85
N SER A 130 6.59 3.95 -19.87
CA SER A 130 5.21 3.48 -19.77
C SER A 130 5.04 2.48 -18.62
N CYS A 131 5.93 1.49 -18.52
CA CYS A 131 5.87 0.50 -17.44
C CYS A 131 6.15 1.13 -16.07
N TYR A 132 7.17 2.00 -15.97
CA TYR A 132 7.52 2.71 -14.74
C TYR A 132 6.34 3.49 -14.19
N TYR A 133 5.76 4.39 -15.00
CA TYR A 133 4.64 5.23 -14.57
C TYR A 133 3.38 4.41 -14.28
N THR A 134 3.14 3.32 -15.02
CA THR A 134 1.99 2.44 -14.75
C THR A 134 2.14 1.74 -13.41
N LEU A 135 3.27 1.07 -13.17
CA LEU A 135 3.53 0.34 -11.91
C LEU A 135 3.52 1.27 -10.70
N THR A 136 4.31 2.34 -10.76
CA THR A 136 4.47 3.28 -9.64
C THR A 136 3.25 4.18 -9.48
N GLY A 137 2.51 4.48 -10.56
CA GLY A 137 1.25 5.22 -10.53
C GLY A 137 0.13 4.43 -9.86
N PHE A 138 -0.08 3.17 -10.24
CA PHE A 138 -1.06 2.32 -9.56
C PHE A 138 -0.71 2.13 -8.08
N HIS A 139 0.56 1.90 -7.77
CA HIS A 139 0.99 1.84 -6.38
C HIS A 139 0.71 3.16 -5.62
N GLY A 140 1.03 4.32 -6.22
CA GLY A 140 0.74 5.62 -5.62
C GLY A 140 -0.76 5.84 -5.35
N LEU A 141 -1.64 5.35 -6.23
CA LEU A 141 -3.08 5.38 -5.99
C LEU A 141 -3.49 4.52 -4.78
N HIS A 142 -2.86 3.35 -4.60
CA HIS A 142 -3.09 2.50 -3.42
C HIS A 142 -2.58 3.16 -2.13
N VAL A 143 -1.41 3.80 -2.16
CA VAL A 143 -0.90 4.57 -1.02
C VAL A 143 -1.88 5.68 -0.67
N LEU A 144 -2.40 6.43 -1.65
CA LEU A 144 -3.39 7.47 -1.41
C LEU A 144 -4.67 6.91 -0.76
N ALA A 145 -5.19 5.80 -1.28
CA ALA A 145 -6.35 5.12 -0.68
C ALA A 145 -6.06 4.68 0.77
N GLY A 146 -4.85 4.17 1.03
CA GLY A 146 -4.39 3.83 2.38
C GLY A 146 -4.32 5.03 3.30
N VAL A 147 -3.83 6.18 2.82
CA VAL A 147 -3.73 7.41 3.62
C VAL A 147 -5.13 7.86 4.01
N VAL A 148 -6.08 7.83 3.08
CA VAL A 148 -7.50 8.12 3.38
C VAL A 148 -8.04 7.17 4.44
N ALA A 149 -7.78 5.86 4.33
CA ALA A 149 -8.20 4.85 5.31
C ALA A 149 -7.58 5.08 6.71
N LEU A 150 -6.31 5.46 6.77
CA LEU A 150 -5.62 5.83 8.01
C LEU A 150 -6.23 7.08 8.66
N LEU A 151 -6.53 8.11 7.86
CA LEU A 151 -7.18 9.33 8.35
C LEU A 151 -8.58 9.06 8.89
N THR A 152 -9.37 8.21 8.22
CA THR A 152 -10.68 7.78 8.74
C THR A 152 -10.55 6.97 10.03
N GLY A 153 -9.52 6.13 10.14
CA GLY A 153 -9.18 5.41 11.38
C GLY A 153 -8.80 6.36 12.51
N ALA A 154 -7.97 7.38 12.24
CA ALA A 154 -7.57 8.39 13.21
C ALA A 154 -8.76 9.25 13.68
N TRP A 155 -9.68 9.59 12.78
CA TRP A 155 -10.90 10.34 13.12
C TRP A 155 -11.84 9.54 14.01
N LYS A 156 -12.09 8.27 13.68
CA LYS A 156 -12.82 7.35 14.57
C LYS A 156 -12.11 7.23 15.91
N ALA A 157 -10.78 7.17 15.90
CA ALA A 157 -10.00 7.06 17.12
C ALA A 157 -10.11 8.27 18.06
N GLY A 158 -10.31 9.46 17.49
CA GLY A 158 -10.56 10.68 18.25
C GLY A 158 -11.97 10.80 18.83
N SER A 159 -12.93 9.99 18.36
CA SER A 159 -14.35 10.09 18.69
C SER A 159 -14.73 9.39 20.01
N GLY A 160 -13.80 8.63 20.61
CA GLY A 160 -13.93 8.08 21.97
C GLY A 160 -14.96 6.96 22.16
N ARG A 161 -15.46 6.34 21.08
CA ARG A 161 -16.48 5.26 21.12
C ARG A 161 -15.98 3.95 20.52
N PHE A 162 -14.78 3.50 20.94
CA PHE A 162 -14.24 2.21 20.53
C PHE A 162 -15.04 1.02 21.07
N THR A 163 -15.95 0.54 20.23
CA THR A 163 -16.51 -0.81 20.29
C THR A 163 -15.50 -1.82 19.72
N SER A 164 -15.64 -3.11 20.05
CA SER A 164 -14.78 -4.17 19.49
C SER A 164 -14.76 -4.22 17.95
N GLU A 165 -15.73 -3.59 17.30
CA GLU A 165 -15.80 -3.43 15.84
C GLU A 165 -14.74 -2.45 15.30
N GLU A 166 -14.40 -1.40 16.06
CA GLU A 166 -13.41 -0.40 15.66
C GLU A 166 -11.96 -0.93 15.76
N HIS A 167 -11.70 -1.91 16.65
CA HIS A 167 -10.43 -2.65 16.65
C HIS A 167 -10.20 -3.44 15.37
N GLY A 168 -11.23 -4.16 14.90
CA GLY A 168 -11.15 -4.91 13.65
C GLY A 168 -10.91 -4.02 12.43
N TYR A 169 -11.40 -2.78 12.47
CA TYR A 169 -11.13 -1.79 11.43
C TYR A 169 -9.66 -1.37 11.40
N VAL A 170 -9.06 -1.04 12.55
CA VAL A 170 -7.63 -0.66 12.63
C VAL A 170 -6.72 -1.83 12.23
N GLU A 171 -7.05 -3.05 12.63
CA GLU A 171 -6.36 -4.28 12.20
C GLU A 171 -6.39 -4.40 10.66
N GLY A 172 -7.57 -4.25 10.06
CA GLY A 172 -7.74 -4.32 8.60
C GLY A 172 -6.99 -3.23 7.83
N VAL A 173 -7.05 -1.97 8.30
CA VAL A 173 -6.30 -0.86 7.70
C VAL A 173 -4.79 -1.08 7.83
N GLY A 174 -4.33 -1.61 8.97
CA GLY A 174 -2.93 -1.97 9.17
C GLY A 174 -2.45 -3.04 8.20
N LEU A 175 -3.22 -4.13 8.04
CA LEU A 175 -2.93 -5.19 7.06
C LEU A 175 -2.82 -4.65 5.64
N TYR A 176 -3.76 -3.77 5.24
CA TYR A 176 -3.71 -3.12 3.94
C TYR A 176 -2.46 -2.24 3.78
N TRP A 177 -2.14 -1.43 4.79
CA TRP A 177 -0.97 -0.55 4.75
C TRP A 177 0.34 -1.33 4.61
N HIS A 178 0.51 -2.40 5.41
CA HIS A 178 1.67 -3.28 5.31
C HIS A 178 1.78 -3.98 3.95
N PHE A 179 0.65 -4.37 3.36
CA PHE A 179 0.63 -4.93 2.02
C PHE A 179 1.13 -3.93 0.98
N VAL A 180 0.63 -2.69 1.02
CA VAL A 180 1.08 -1.62 0.12
C VAL A 180 2.58 -1.37 0.29
N ASP A 181 3.09 -1.28 1.53
CA ASP A 181 4.52 -1.14 1.80
C ASP A 181 5.34 -2.29 1.20
N LEU A 182 4.88 -3.54 1.33
CA LEU A 182 5.57 -4.72 0.78
C LEU A 182 5.63 -4.68 -0.75
N VAL A 183 4.53 -4.32 -1.41
CA VAL A 183 4.50 -4.14 -2.88
C VAL A 183 5.52 -3.08 -3.29
N TRP A 184 5.64 -1.98 -2.54
CA TRP A 184 6.64 -0.95 -2.84
C TRP A 184 8.08 -1.48 -2.80
N ILE A 185 8.42 -2.27 -1.79
CA ILE A 185 9.77 -2.83 -1.65
C ILE A 185 10.10 -3.74 -2.84
N VAL A 186 9.14 -4.55 -3.29
CA VAL A 186 9.30 -5.41 -4.48
C VAL A 186 9.46 -4.56 -5.74
N LEU A 187 8.63 -3.53 -5.92
CA LEU A 187 8.74 -2.61 -7.05
C LEU A 187 10.08 -1.88 -7.07
N PHE A 188 10.54 -1.38 -5.92
CA PHE A 188 11.84 -0.75 -5.77
C PHE A 188 12.97 -1.68 -6.18
N ALA A 189 12.98 -2.91 -5.67
CA ALA A 189 14.01 -3.90 -6.00
C ALA A 189 14.04 -4.19 -7.51
N ILE A 190 12.88 -4.42 -8.12
CA ILE A 190 12.80 -4.76 -9.55
C ILE A 190 13.17 -3.57 -10.44
N LEU A 191 12.68 -2.36 -10.13
CA LEU A 191 12.96 -1.17 -10.94
C LEU A 191 14.40 -0.67 -10.80
N CYS A 192 15.04 -0.88 -9.64
CA CYS A 192 16.39 -0.40 -9.38
C CYS A 192 17.48 -1.42 -9.74
N LEU A 193 17.19 -2.72 -9.63
CA LEU A 193 18.19 -3.79 -9.74
C LEU A 193 18.17 -4.53 -11.10
N MET A 194 17.09 -4.40 -11.89
CA MET A 194 16.95 -5.04 -13.21
C MET A 194 16.89 -4.01 -14.34
#